data_AF-A0A952FGQ4-F1
#
_entry.id   AF-A0A952FGQ4-F1
#
_cell.length_a   1.000
_cell.length_b   1.000
_cell.length_c   1.000
_cell.angle_alpha   90.00
_cell.angle_beta   90.00
_cell.angle_gamma   90.00
#
_symmetry.space_group_name_H-M   'P 1'
#
loop_
_entity.id
_entity.type
_entity.pdbx_description
1 polymer ?
#
loop_
_entity_poly.entity_id
_entity_poly.type
_entity_poly.pdbx_seq_one_letter_code
_entity_poly.pdbx_strand_id
1 'polypeptide(L)' 'MTNNLSVIELKTPMTYALDMVTAMGDPGITTVPTKPTAGMLAAGARAGGVTVEVAWRVFQSMVNAAD' A
#
# COMPACT_ATOMS: atom_id res chain seq x y z
N MET A 1 -37.23 -29.67 -13.35
CA MET A 1 -36.46 -28.43 -13.60
C MET A 1 -35.68 -28.13 -12.33
N THR A 2 -34.40 -28.49 -12.29
CA THR A 2 -33.49 -28.17 -11.18
C THR A 2 -33.15 -26.68 -11.27
N ASN A 3 -33.75 -25.88 -10.39
CA ASN A 3 -33.39 -24.47 -10.26
C ASN A 3 -32.01 -24.40 -9.60
N ASN A 4 -30.98 -24.27 -10.44
CA ASN A 4 -29.62 -23.92 -10.05
C ASN A 4 -29.58 -22.46 -9.56
N LEU A 5 -30.22 -22.18 -8.43
CA LEU A 5 -29.93 -20.99 -7.66
C LEU A 5 -28.61 -21.25 -6.95
N SER A 6 -27.51 -20.99 -7.66
CA SER A 6 -26.21 -20.79 -7.03
C SER A 6 -26.42 -19.80 -5.88
N VAL A 7 -26.27 -20.28 -4.65
CA VAL A 7 -26.23 -19.44 -3.46
C VAL A 7 -25.17 -18.39 -3.73
N ILE A 8 -25.59 -17.14 -3.97
CA ILE A 8 -24.65 -16.02 -4.05
C ILE A 8 -24.16 -15.86 -2.62
N GLU A 9 -22.99 -16.41 -2.33
CA GLU A 9 -22.36 -16.28 -1.03
C GLU A 9 -22.06 -14.80 -0.79
N LEU A 10 -22.94 -14.15 -0.02
CA LEU A 10 -22.80 -12.75 0.36
C LEU A 10 -21.60 -12.65 1.28
N LYS A 11 -20.47 -12.22 0.71
CA LYS A 11 -19.24 -11.97 1.47
C LYS A 11 -19.51 -10.89 2.52
N THR A 12 -18.96 -11.11 3.72
CA THR A 12 -18.97 -10.05 4.74
C THR A 12 -18.22 -8.82 4.22
N PRO A 13 -18.55 -7.61 4.70
CA PRO A 13 -17.84 -6.40 4.29
C PRO A 13 -16.32 -6.50 4.47
N MET A 14 -15.86 -7.22 5.50
CA MET A 14 -14.44 -7.44 5.77
C MET A 14 -13.79 -8.38 4.75
N THR A 15 -14.43 -9.51 4.45
CA THR A 15 -13.92 -10.47 3.44
C THR A 15 -13.84 -9.81 2.07
N TYR A 16 -14.88 -9.04 1.71
CA TYR A 16 -14.89 -8.28 0.46
C TYR A 16 -13.75 -7.25 0.41
N ALA A 17 -13.54 -6.49 1.49
CA ALA A 17 -12.45 -5.52 1.56
C ALA A 17 -11.06 -6.17 1.40
N LEU A 18 -10.83 -7.33 2.02
CA LEU A 18 -9.56 -8.06 1.92
C LEU A 18 -9.34 -8.64 0.51
N ASP A 19 -10.38 -9.13 -0.14
CA ASP A 19 -10.31 -9.61 -1.53
C ASP A 19 -9.95 -8.47 -2.49
N MET A 20 -10.55 -7.28 -2.28
CA MET A 20 -10.22 -6.10 -3.07
C MET A 20 -8.76 -5.66 -2.86
N VAL A 21 -8.26 -5.65 -1.63
CA VAL A 21 -6.84 -5.36 -1.35
C VAL A 21 -5.90 -6.38 -1.99
N THR A 22 -6.29 -7.66 -1.96
CA THR A 22 -5.53 -8.74 -2.60
C THR A 22 -5.49 -8.58 -4.12
N ALA A 23 -6.65 -8.29 -4.74
CA ALA A 23 -6.76 -8.02 -6.16
C ALA A 23 -6.01 -6.75 -6.62
N MET A 24 -5.79 -5.79 -5.71
CA MET A 24 -4.89 -4.65 -5.95
C MET A 24 -3.42 -5.07 -5.86
N GLY A 25 -3.07 -6.02 -4.99
CA GLY A 25 -1.73 -6.59 -4.89
C GLY A 25 -1.26 -7.36 -6.14
N ASP A 26 -2.16 -8.08 -6.81
CA ASP A 26 -1.85 -8.90 -8.00
C ASP A 26 -1.21 -8.14 -9.17
N PRO A 27 -1.66 -6.93 -9.56
CA PRO A 27 -0.98 -6.08 -10.54
C PRO A 27 0.21 -5.28 -9.94
N GLY A 28 0.59 -5.52 -8.69
CA GLY A 28 1.61 -4.74 -7.98
C GLY A 28 1.12 -3.37 -7.49
N ILE A 29 -0.20 -3.13 -7.47
CA ILE A 29 -0.80 -1.89 -6.97
C ILE A 29 -0.88 -1.97 -5.45
N THR A 30 0.25 -1.78 -4.79
CA THR A 30 0.27 -1.52 -3.35
C THR A 30 -0.20 -0.08 -3.11
N THR A 31 -1.22 0.13 -2.26
CA THR A 31 -1.61 1.46 -1.80
C THR A 31 -0.55 2.02 -0.86
N VAL A 32 0.54 2.51 -1.44
CA VAL A 32 1.58 3.20 -0.68
C VAL A 32 1.16 4.67 -0.48
N PRO A 33 1.41 5.24 0.70
CA PRO A 33 1.27 6.66 0.89
C PRO A 33 2.11 7.44 -0.13
N THR A 34 1.54 8.46 -0.76
CA THR A 34 2.26 9.35 -1.70
C THR A 34 3.36 10.15 -1.02
N LYS A 35 3.29 10.30 0.30
CA LYS A 35 4.33 10.87 1.16
C LYS A 35 4.67 9.87 2.26
N PRO A 36 5.96 9.64 2.58
CA PRO A 36 6.35 8.75 3.66
C PRO A 36 5.79 9.23 5.01
N THR A 37 5.35 8.27 5.83
CA THR A 37 4.94 8.52 7.21
C THR A 37 6.15 8.82 8.10
N ALA A 38 5.92 9.37 9.30
CA ALA A 38 6.99 9.58 10.28
C ALA A 38 7.74 8.26 10.63
N GLY A 39 7.00 7.15 10.74
CA GLY A 39 7.60 5.83 10.99
C GLY A 39 8.49 5.35 9.84
N MET A 40 8.07 5.59 8.59
CA MET A 40 8.87 5.26 7.39
C MET A 40 10.13 6.11 7.32
N LEU A 41 10.04 7.43 7.59
CA LEU A 41 11.21 8.30 7.63
C LEU A 41 12.18 7.91 8.75
N ALA A 42 11.69 7.58 9.94
CA ALA A 42 12.52 7.11 11.05
C ALA A 42 13.19 5.76 10.75
N ALA A 43 12.51 4.87 10.03
CA ALA A 43 13.12 3.62 9.57
C ALA A 43 14.22 3.87 8.52
N GLY A 44 13.96 4.72 7.53
CA GLY A 44 14.96 5.10 6.52
C GLY A 44 16.18 5.81 7.12
N ALA A 45 15.96 6.73 8.06
CA ALA A 45 17.01 7.41 8.82
C ALA A 45 17.92 6.41 9.55
N ARG A 46 17.33 5.44 10.28
CA ARG A 46 18.08 4.38 10.95
C ARG A 46 18.84 3.48 9.98
N ALA A 47 18.21 3.08 8.88
CA ALA A 47 18.83 2.22 7.87
C ALA A 47 20.02 2.91 7.18
N GLY A 48 19.90 4.20 6.90
CA GLY A 48 20.95 5.00 6.28
C GLY A 48 22.01 5.53 7.25
N GLY A 49 21.81 5.40 8.57
CA GLY A 49 22.69 6.02 9.57
C GLY A 49 22.66 7.55 9.51
N VAL A 50 21.53 8.14 9.12
CA VAL A 50 21.36 9.59 8.92
C VAL A 50 20.23 10.14 9.80
N THR A 51 20.08 11.46 9.85
CA THR A 51 18.94 12.09 10.53
C THR A 51 17.66 11.95 9.71
N VAL A 52 16.50 12.08 10.38
CA VAL A 52 15.18 12.09 9.73
C VAL A 52 15.06 13.19 8.67
N GLU A 53 15.67 14.36 8.93
CA GLU A 53 15.76 15.48 7.99
C GLU A 53 16.48 15.08 6.69
N VAL A 54 17.61 14.37 6.79
CA VAL A 54 18.34 13.91 5.61
C VAL A 54 17.54 12.85 4.85
N ALA A 55 16.91 11.90 5.55
CA ALA A 55 16.04 10.90 4.92
C ALA A 55 14.88 11.56 4.15
N TRP A 56 14.30 12.64 4.70
CA TRP A 56 13.27 13.43 4.02
C TRP A 56 13.79 14.10 2.74
N ARG A 57 14.98 14.70 2.79
CA ARG A 57 15.60 15.33 1.61
C ARG A 57 15.88 14.33 0.50
N VAL A 58 16.36 13.13 0.84
CA VAL A 58 16.59 12.05 -0.13
C VAL A 58 15.29 11.66 -0.83
N PHE A 59 14.18 11.50 -0.09
CA PHE A 59 12.87 11.26 -0.68
C PHE A 59 12.47 12.39 -1.65
N GLN A 60 12.63 13.66 -1.26
CA GLN A 60 12.33 14.79 -2.14
C GLN A 60 13.18 14.78 -3.41
N SER A 61 14.47 14.46 -3.31
CA SER A 61 15.34 14.31 -4.47
C SER A 61 14.88 13.20 -5.42
N MET A 62 14.41 12.07 -4.88
CA MET A 62 13.86 10.97 -5.69
C MET A 62 12.60 11.38 -6.44
N VAL A 63 11.67 12.09 -5.78
CA VAL A 63 10.45 12.60 -6.42
C VAL A 63 10.80 13.59 -7.53
N ASN A 64 11.65 14.57 -7.24
CA ASN A 64 12.05 15.58 -8.23
C ASN A 64 12.81 15.00 -9.43
N ALA A 65 13.44 13.83 -9.29
CA ALA A 65 14.15 13.17 -10.37
C ALA A 65 13.24 12.27 -11.23
N ALA A 66 12.07 11.91 -10.72
CA ALA A 66 11.07 11.12 -11.43
C ALA A 66 10.12 11.99 -12.27
N ASP A 67 9.99 13.27 -11.92
CA ASP A 67 9.33 14.31 -12.72
C ASP A 67 10.21 14.77 -13.90
#